data_AF-A0A2E8I8E9-F1
#
_entry.id   AF-A0A2E8I8E9-F1
#
_cell.length_a   1.000
_cell.length_b   1.000
_cell.length_c   1.000
_cell.angle_alpha   90.00
_cell.angle_beta   90.00
_cell.angle_gamma   90.00
#
_symmetry.space_group_name_H-M   'P 1'
#
loop_
_entity.id
_entity.type
_entity.pdbx_description
1 polymer ?
#
loop_
_entity_poly.entity_id
_entity_poly.type
_entity_poly.pdbx_seq_one_letter_code
_entity_poly.pdbx_strand_id
1 'polypeptide(L)'
;MNRLSQFFNVSNEAIDHQFNGVFKAAVIKHINTLRAGTLPKVGDVDTQLTKIIKTHTGKGNEGLNIGVKFVEGLNAFINLPDLSANNPIVNEWRRGPWMNKKGLELIKASNKAPMGEVDLNRGHVSGVFSETTQTLHLGLELFKHPLVALNDEELAAYVFHEIGHVFTYYEMIAKTTSTNYIIRGTLEQLDTSSDRKQRIQLYKDVESIAGLDLGNLDELADLNDRKAVAITLVDRIDKSTRQEISYSEYDTTGAESLADQYAARHGLALALVTGLDKVSRVSGNPSFLATRTQVFVKIGVYSTMLVTAMVLPIVGLPILTLFLAVRTLVALTGVQEYDELPQRYKRIRHQLVDGLKKVKDDTIAKSITADIAQIDQAIEQVNEHPSFAMFIMNHLIPSKKAASRSKLFQQDLEAMLANDLFIKAVELKQVNV
;
A
#
# COMPACT_ATOMS: atom_id res chain seq x y z
N MET A 1 12.52 -35.25 4.46
CA MET A 1 11.41 -34.60 5.19
C MET A 1 11.36 -33.15 4.76
N ASN A 2 10.26 -32.75 4.13
CA ASN A 2 10.10 -31.45 3.48
C ASN A 2 9.99 -30.35 4.55
N ARG A 3 11.12 -29.67 4.85
CA ARG A 3 11.20 -28.60 5.87
C ARG A 3 10.59 -27.27 5.40
N LEU A 4 10.05 -27.23 4.19
CA LEU A 4 9.59 -26.01 3.56
C LEU A 4 8.14 -25.66 3.94
N SER A 5 7.28 -26.65 4.23
CA SER A 5 5.85 -26.42 4.50
C SER A 5 5.54 -25.61 5.76
N GLN A 6 6.51 -25.42 6.66
CA GLN A 6 6.33 -24.70 7.93
C GLN A 6 6.47 -23.17 7.81
N PHE A 7 6.66 -22.62 6.59
CA PHE A 7 7.02 -21.21 6.40
C PHE A 7 6.06 -20.39 5.51
N PHE A 8 4.89 -20.91 5.08
CA PHE A 8 4.16 -20.26 3.98
C PHE A 8 2.63 -20.20 4.12
N ASN A 9 2.11 -18.98 3.95
CA ASN A 9 0.80 -18.65 3.38
C ASN A 9 1.03 -17.47 2.43
N VAL A 10 0.73 -17.61 1.14
CA VAL A 10 0.82 -16.52 0.17
C VAL A 10 -0.61 -15.99 -0.03
N SER A 11 -0.87 -14.77 0.39
CA SER A 11 -2.13 -14.07 0.09
C SER A 11 -1.78 -12.70 -0.49
N ASN A 12 -2.47 -12.31 -1.56
CA ASN A 12 -2.31 -11.01 -2.23
C ASN A 12 -3.10 -9.89 -1.53
N GLU A 13 -3.30 -10.03 -0.22
CA GLU A 13 -4.28 -9.29 0.55
C GLU A 13 -3.65 -8.83 1.86
N ALA A 14 -3.73 -7.52 2.14
CA ALA A 14 -3.07 -6.90 3.30
C ALA A 14 -3.40 -7.64 4.60
N ILE A 15 -4.66 -8.03 4.83
CA ILE A 15 -5.10 -8.89 5.95
C ILE A 15 -6.50 -9.44 5.65
N ASP A 16 -7.01 -10.49 6.29
CA ASP A 16 -8.45 -10.83 6.19
C ASP A 16 -9.34 -9.78 6.91
N HIS A 17 -10.64 -9.76 6.61
CA HIS A 17 -11.58 -8.83 7.22
C HIS A 17 -11.73 -9.05 8.73
N GLN A 18 -11.47 -8.01 9.51
CA GLN A 18 -11.51 -8.04 10.98
C GLN A 18 -12.90 -7.63 11.51
N PHE A 19 -13.93 -8.45 11.23
CA PHE A 19 -15.32 -8.14 11.57
C PHE A 19 -15.61 -7.97 13.08
N ASN A 20 -14.72 -8.44 13.96
CA ASN A 20 -14.91 -8.30 15.42
C ASN A 20 -14.75 -6.83 15.90
N GLY A 21 -14.10 -5.97 15.12
CA GLY A 21 -13.91 -4.55 15.42
C GLY A 21 -13.19 -4.22 16.73
N VAL A 22 -12.56 -5.19 17.42
CA VAL A 22 -12.02 -4.99 18.78
C VAL A 22 -10.88 -3.98 18.77
N PHE A 23 -9.94 -4.14 17.83
CA PHE A 23 -8.82 -3.22 17.68
C PHE A 23 -9.31 -1.81 17.30
N LYS A 24 -10.22 -1.73 16.32
CA LYS A 24 -10.88 -0.47 15.92
C LYS A 24 -11.49 0.25 17.12
N ALA A 25 -12.31 -0.46 17.90
CA ALA A 25 -12.99 0.11 19.06
C ALA A 25 -12.02 0.61 20.14
N ALA A 26 -10.92 -0.11 20.37
CA ALA A 26 -9.90 0.30 21.33
C ALA A 26 -9.19 1.60 20.93
N VAL A 27 -8.86 1.75 19.64
CA VAL A 27 -8.25 2.98 19.10
C VAL A 27 -9.22 4.15 19.16
N ILE A 28 -10.47 3.98 18.70
CA ILE A 28 -11.51 5.03 18.75
C ILE A 28 -11.72 5.51 20.19
N LYS A 29 -11.84 4.58 21.15
CA LYS A 29 -12.02 4.93 22.57
C LYS A 29 -10.85 5.75 23.11
N HIS A 30 -9.63 5.42 22.71
CA HIS A 30 -8.44 6.16 23.12
C HIS A 30 -8.41 7.57 22.52
N ILE A 31 -8.71 7.71 21.23
CA ILE A 31 -8.82 9.00 20.54
C ILE A 31 -9.89 9.87 21.21
N ASN A 32 -11.05 9.31 21.52
CA ASN A 32 -12.11 10.01 22.23
C ASN A 32 -11.63 10.55 23.59
N THR A 33 -10.85 9.74 24.32
CA THR A 33 -10.26 10.13 25.61
C THR A 33 -9.28 11.31 25.45
N LEU A 34 -8.43 11.28 24.42
CA LEU A 34 -7.52 12.38 24.11
C LEU A 34 -8.27 13.68 23.80
N ARG A 35 -9.37 13.60 23.05
CA ARG A 35 -10.18 14.77 22.66
C ARG A 35 -11.02 15.34 23.80
N ALA A 36 -11.50 14.49 24.71
CA ALA A 36 -12.25 14.92 25.88
C ALA A 36 -11.36 15.58 26.94
N GLY A 37 -10.06 15.25 26.95
CA GLY A 37 -9.06 15.82 27.85
C GLY A 37 -8.34 17.04 27.28
N THR A 38 -7.22 17.38 27.92
CA THR A 38 -6.27 18.35 27.39
C THR A 38 -5.51 17.70 26.22
N LEU A 39 -5.60 18.31 25.04
CA LEU A 39 -4.88 17.81 23.87
C LEU A 39 -3.36 17.77 24.13
N PRO A 40 -2.66 16.75 23.61
CA PRO A 40 -1.21 16.66 23.68
C PRO A 40 -0.51 17.86 23.03
N LYS A 41 0.74 18.09 23.41
CA LYS A 41 1.63 19.10 22.82
C LYS A 41 2.56 18.45 21.80
N VAL A 42 3.12 19.27 20.91
CA VAL A 42 4.14 18.81 19.95
C VAL A 42 5.31 18.20 20.72
N GLY A 43 5.71 17.01 20.31
CA GLY A 43 6.78 16.23 20.96
C GLY A 43 6.30 15.27 22.05
N ASP A 44 5.05 15.36 22.51
CA ASP A 44 4.47 14.40 23.45
C ASP A 44 4.42 13.00 22.81
N VAL A 45 4.53 11.96 23.65
CA VAL A 45 4.53 10.56 23.24
C VAL A 45 3.27 9.87 23.76
N ASP A 46 2.53 9.21 22.88
CA ASP A 46 1.34 8.45 23.25
C ASP A 46 1.67 6.98 23.54
N THR A 47 2.02 6.73 24.80
CA THR A 47 2.36 5.39 25.28
C THR A 47 1.15 4.45 25.34
N GLN A 48 -0.06 4.99 25.49
CA GLN A 48 -1.27 4.20 25.55
C GLN A 48 -1.67 3.70 24.16
N LEU A 49 -1.62 4.55 23.14
CA LEU A 49 -1.86 4.12 21.76
C LEU A 49 -0.79 3.11 21.31
N THR A 50 0.48 3.34 21.65
CA THR A 50 1.57 2.38 21.43
C THR A 50 1.23 1.00 22.00
N LYS A 51 0.74 0.94 23.25
CA LYS A 51 0.34 -0.31 23.92
C LYS A 51 -0.86 -0.98 23.25
N ILE A 52 -1.87 -0.20 22.85
CA ILE A 52 -3.06 -0.70 22.15
C ILE A 52 -2.64 -1.37 20.83
N ILE A 53 -1.84 -0.67 20.01
CA ILE A 53 -1.33 -1.20 18.73
C ILE A 53 -0.60 -2.52 18.96
N LYS A 54 0.37 -2.54 19.87
CA LYS A 54 1.15 -3.74 20.15
C LYS A 54 0.29 -4.93 20.60
N THR A 55 -0.67 -4.68 21.48
CA THR A 55 -1.56 -5.73 22.04
C THR A 55 -2.46 -6.35 20.96
N HIS A 56 -2.94 -5.54 20.01
CA HIS A 56 -3.90 -5.98 19.00
C HIS A 56 -3.27 -6.46 17.70
N THR A 57 -1.95 -6.35 17.55
CA THR A 57 -1.20 -6.77 16.36
C THR A 57 -0.23 -7.92 16.68
N GLY A 58 -0.44 -8.61 17.80
CA GLY A 58 0.41 -9.72 18.24
C GLY A 58 -0.19 -10.53 19.39
N LYS A 59 0.59 -11.45 19.94
CA LYS A 59 0.20 -12.27 21.10
C LYS A 59 1.25 -12.16 22.21
N GLY A 60 0.81 -11.96 23.44
CA GLY A 60 1.71 -11.84 24.60
C GLY A 60 2.58 -10.59 24.51
N ASN A 61 3.90 -10.76 24.48
CA ASN A 61 4.86 -9.65 24.37
C ASN A 61 5.25 -9.29 22.93
N GLU A 62 4.70 -10.01 21.95
CA GLU A 62 4.91 -9.80 20.51
C GLU A 62 3.82 -8.88 19.93
N GLY A 63 4.10 -8.29 18.77
CA GLY A 63 3.22 -7.33 18.07
C GLY A 63 4.00 -6.12 17.54
N LEU A 64 3.33 -5.29 16.75
CA LEU A 64 3.94 -4.09 16.18
C LEU A 64 4.38 -3.11 17.27
N ASN A 65 5.66 -2.76 17.26
CA ASN A 65 6.24 -1.81 18.20
C ASN A 65 6.27 -0.40 17.58
N ILE A 66 5.12 0.27 17.58
CA ILE A 66 4.97 1.61 16.98
C ILE A 66 4.90 2.64 18.10
N GLY A 67 5.95 3.45 18.23
CA GLY A 67 5.95 4.63 19.08
C GLY A 67 5.15 5.76 18.43
N VAL A 68 4.25 6.38 19.19
CA VAL A 68 3.38 7.45 18.67
C VAL A 68 3.85 8.81 19.19
N LYS A 69 4.07 9.77 18.30
CA LYS A 69 4.49 11.14 18.63
C LYS A 69 3.55 12.17 18.00
N PHE A 70 3.31 13.26 18.71
CA PHE A 70 2.53 14.38 18.19
C PHE A 70 3.42 15.41 17.49
N VAL A 71 3.00 15.85 16.30
CA VAL A 71 3.69 16.83 15.46
C VAL A 71 2.76 17.97 15.06
N GLU A 72 3.31 19.03 14.47
CA GLU A 72 2.53 20.13 13.91
C GLU A 72 1.93 19.75 12.54
N GLY A 73 0.79 20.33 12.19
CA GLY A 73 0.12 20.17 10.90
C GLY A 73 -1.03 19.16 10.88
N LEU A 74 -1.63 19.02 9.69
CA LEU A 74 -2.81 18.18 9.40
C LEU A 74 -2.45 16.81 8.81
N ASN A 75 -1.19 16.37 8.94
CA ASN A 75 -0.72 15.13 8.33
C ASN A 75 -0.47 14.05 9.39
N ALA A 76 -0.65 12.79 8.99
CA ALA A 76 -0.09 11.63 9.66
C ALA A 76 0.99 11.03 8.75
N PHE A 77 2.06 10.49 9.34
CA PHE A 77 3.06 9.73 8.59
C PHE A 77 3.82 8.80 9.52
N ILE A 78 4.28 7.66 8.99
CA ILE A 78 5.10 6.70 9.72
C ILE A 78 6.52 6.58 9.16
N ASN A 79 7.50 6.60 10.07
CA ASN A 79 8.88 6.29 9.72
C ASN A 79 9.06 4.77 9.66
N LEU A 80 9.21 4.24 8.44
CA LEU A 80 9.56 2.85 8.22
C LEU A 80 11.03 2.58 8.60
N PRO A 81 11.40 1.34 8.95
CA PRO A 81 12.79 0.98 9.21
C PRO A 81 13.72 1.26 8.01
N ASP A 82 14.95 1.69 8.29
CA ASP A 82 15.96 1.88 7.26
C ASP A 82 16.39 0.53 6.67
N LEU A 83 16.15 0.33 5.36
CA LEU A 83 16.74 -0.78 4.62
C LEU A 83 18.10 -0.39 4.05
N SER A 84 18.93 -1.40 3.83
CA SER A 84 20.09 -1.25 2.96
C SER A 84 19.62 -0.84 1.56
N ALA A 85 20.34 0.07 0.91
CA ALA A 85 20.07 0.47 -0.47
C ALA A 85 20.14 -0.70 -1.48
N ASN A 86 20.74 -1.83 -1.09
CA ASN A 86 20.82 -3.05 -1.90
C ASN A 86 19.66 -4.03 -1.64
N ASN A 87 18.66 -3.67 -0.83
CA ASN A 87 17.51 -4.52 -0.60
C ASN A 87 16.62 -4.53 -1.88
N PRO A 88 16.24 -5.71 -2.42
CA PRO A 88 15.41 -5.80 -3.63
C PRO A 88 14.00 -5.20 -3.48
N ILE A 89 13.55 -4.97 -2.23
CA ILE A 89 12.30 -4.29 -1.88
C ILE A 89 12.37 -2.77 -2.16
N VAL A 90 13.57 -2.22 -2.12
CA VAL A 90 13.81 -0.79 -2.30
C VAL A 90 13.92 -0.48 -3.79
N ASN A 91 12.91 0.21 -4.33
CA ASN A 91 12.92 0.75 -5.69
C ASN A 91 14.17 1.64 -5.90
N GLU A 92 14.75 1.61 -7.10
CA GLU A 92 15.91 2.41 -7.51
C GLU A 92 15.76 3.91 -7.20
N TRP A 93 14.52 4.42 -7.23
CA TRP A 93 14.20 5.81 -6.93
C TRP A 93 14.29 6.18 -5.44
N ARG A 94 14.01 5.23 -4.53
CA ARG A 94 14.15 5.44 -3.08
C ARG A 94 15.57 5.17 -2.60
N ARG A 95 16.49 4.69 -3.45
CA ARG A 95 17.95 4.55 -3.22
C ARG A 95 18.64 5.90 -3.05
N GLY A 96 18.27 6.61 -1.98
CA GLY A 96 18.88 7.88 -1.59
C GLY A 96 20.02 7.72 -0.59
N PRO A 97 20.85 8.76 -0.41
CA PRO A 97 21.96 8.79 0.54
C PRO A 97 21.58 8.63 2.02
N TRP A 98 20.28 8.61 2.35
CA TRP A 98 19.74 8.36 3.69
C TRP A 98 19.55 6.88 4.04
N MET A 99 19.65 5.97 3.06
CA MET A 99 19.58 4.52 3.32
C MET A 99 20.96 3.96 3.66
N ASN A 100 21.24 3.95 4.94
CA ASN A 100 22.54 3.63 5.50
C ASN A 100 22.73 2.11 5.63
N LYS A 101 23.99 1.65 5.72
CA LYS A 101 24.38 0.24 5.94
C LYS A 101 23.90 -0.36 7.29
N LYS A 102 23.06 0.33 8.05
CA LYS A 102 22.55 -0.08 9.37
C LYS A 102 21.85 -1.45 9.35
N GLY A 103 21.11 -1.77 8.29
CA GLY A 103 20.47 -3.08 8.14
C GLY A 103 21.48 -4.24 8.10
N LEU A 104 22.66 -4.02 7.50
CA LEU A 104 23.77 -4.99 7.52
C LEU A 104 24.44 -5.10 8.90
N GLU A 105 24.48 -4.01 9.66
CA GLU A 105 25.02 -4.00 11.02
C GLU A 105 24.11 -4.75 12.00
N LEU A 106 22.79 -4.61 11.87
CA LEU A 106 21.79 -5.34 12.66
C LEU A 106 21.85 -6.85 12.41
N ILE A 107 21.95 -7.28 11.14
CA ILE A 107 22.10 -8.70 10.78
C ILE A 107 23.43 -9.27 11.28
N LYS A 108 24.52 -8.48 11.24
CA LYS A 108 25.83 -8.89 11.78
C LYS A 108 25.85 -8.94 13.31
N ALA A 109 25.05 -8.12 13.97
CA ALA A 109 24.92 -8.11 15.43
C ALA A 109 24.00 -9.23 15.94
N SER A 110 23.04 -9.70 15.14
CA SER A 110 22.18 -10.81 15.52
C SER A 110 22.87 -12.16 15.30
N ASN A 111 23.42 -12.76 16.35
CA ASN A 111 23.92 -14.15 16.35
C ASN A 111 22.80 -15.22 16.22
N LYS A 112 21.60 -14.83 15.78
CA LYS A 112 20.43 -15.68 15.56
C LYS A 112 19.94 -15.45 14.14
N ALA A 113 19.41 -16.49 13.49
CA ALA A 113 18.67 -16.31 12.25
C ALA A 113 17.48 -15.36 12.55
N PRO A 114 17.42 -14.16 11.95
CA PRO A 114 16.33 -13.24 12.20
C PRO A 114 15.09 -13.80 11.50
N MET A 115 14.29 -14.59 12.22
CA MET A 115 12.99 -15.05 11.77
C MET A 115 11.92 -14.07 12.27
N GLY A 116 11.15 -13.51 11.34
CA GLY A 116 9.95 -12.72 11.60
C GLY A 116 8.80 -13.28 10.77
N GLU A 117 7.59 -13.24 11.32
CA GLU A 117 6.38 -13.79 10.69
C GLU A 117 5.30 -12.71 10.62
N VAL A 118 4.51 -12.76 9.55
CA VAL A 118 3.34 -11.90 9.32
C VAL A 118 2.13 -12.81 9.07
N ASP A 119 1.14 -12.77 9.97
CA ASP A 119 -0.10 -13.54 9.87
C ASP A 119 -1.19 -12.66 9.23
N LEU A 120 -1.41 -12.89 7.94
CA LEU A 120 -2.39 -12.15 7.13
C LEU A 120 -3.84 -12.40 7.59
N ASN A 121 -4.16 -13.53 8.22
CA ASN A 121 -5.53 -13.78 8.66
C ASN A 121 -5.92 -12.93 9.88
N ARG A 122 -4.93 -12.64 10.73
CA ARG A 122 -5.14 -11.92 12.00
C ARG A 122 -4.58 -10.51 12.01
N GLY A 123 -3.78 -10.13 11.02
CA GLY A 123 -3.03 -8.88 11.03
C GLY A 123 -1.96 -8.83 12.12
N HIS A 124 -1.38 -9.98 12.45
CA HIS A 124 -0.39 -10.08 13.53
C HIS A 124 1.04 -10.16 12.99
N VAL A 125 2.00 -9.68 13.79
CA VAL A 125 3.44 -9.72 13.51
C VAL A 125 4.21 -10.28 14.71
N SER A 126 5.18 -11.17 14.46
CA SER A 126 5.99 -11.82 15.50
C SER A 126 7.49 -11.87 15.14
N GLY A 127 8.31 -12.37 16.08
CA GLY A 127 9.76 -12.52 15.90
C GLY A 127 10.48 -11.18 15.79
N VAL A 128 11.52 -11.11 14.95
CA VAL A 128 12.40 -9.93 14.84
C VAL A 128 11.66 -8.65 14.46
N PHE A 129 10.54 -8.74 13.74
CA PHE A 129 9.72 -7.59 13.36
C PHE A 129 9.08 -6.92 14.59
N SER A 130 8.72 -7.70 15.61
CA SER A 130 8.16 -7.18 16.87
C SER A 130 9.18 -6.48 17.78
N GLU A 131 10.47 -6.64 17.49
CA GLU A 131 11.57 -6.01 18.25
C GLU A 131 11.98 -4.66 17.66
N THR A 132 11.70 -4.43 16.36
CA THR A 132 12.04 -3.17 15.69
C THR A 132 11.02 -2.09 15.99
N THR A 133 11.47 -0.91 16.43
CA THR A 133 10.59 0.22 16.76
C THR A 133 10.41 1.16 15.57
N GLN A 134 9.15 1.46 15.20
CA GLN A 134 8.79 2.49 14.23
C GLN A 134 8.22 3.71 14.96
N THR A 135 8.18 4.86 14.29
CA THR A 135 7.56 6.07 14.86
C THR A 135 6.45 6.56 13.96
N LEU A 136 5.22 6.50 14.48
CA LEU A 136 4.04 7.16 13.95
C LEU A 136 4.03 8.62 14.41
N HIS A 137 3.92 9.55 13.46
CA HIS A 137 3.75 10.97 13.74
C HIS A 137 2.32 11.36 13.44
N LEU A 138 1.62 11.92 14.44
CA LEU A 138 0.25 12.39 14.32
C LEU A 138 0.21 13.91 14.46
N GLY A 139 -0.26 14.57 13.41
CA GLY A 139 -0.50 16.01 13.41
C GLY A 139 -1.55 16.43 14.42
N LEU A 140 -1.25 17.41 15.27
CA LEU A 140 -2.21 17.94 16.25
C LEU A 140 -3.44 18.57 15.60
N GLU A 141 -3.30 19.09 14.38
CA GLU A 141 -4.43 19.70 13.67
C GLU A 141 -5.46 18.65 13.24
N LEU A 142 -5.10 17.36 13.15
CA LEU A 142 -6.07 16.27 12.93
C LEU A 142 -7.12 16.21 14.06
N PHE A 143 -6.73 16.56 15.28
CA PHE A 143 -7.62 16.56 16.45
C PHE A 143 -8.44 17.85 16.54
N LYS A 144 -7.88 18.96 16.04
CA LYS A 144 -8.50 20.28 16.08
C LYS A 144 -7.92 21.18 14.99
N HIS A 145 -8.64 21.30 13.88
CA HIS A 145 -8.35 22.27 12.82
C HIS A 145 -9.51 23.27 12.69
N PRO A 146 -9.26 24.57 12.43
CA PRO A 146 -10.32 25.58 12.33
C PRO A 146 -11.30 25.36 11.18
N LEU A 147 -10.86 24.72 10.09
CA LEU A 147 -11.66 24.52 8.87
C LEU A 147 -12.05 23.06 8.61
N VAL A 148 -11.48 22.11 9.36
CA VAL A 148 -11.70 20.67 9.17
C VAL A 148 -11.99 20.06 10.53
N ALA A 149 -13.13 19.38 10.63
CA ALA A 149 -13.51 18.64 11.84
C ALA A 149 -13.60 17.15 11.51
N LEU A 150 -12.57 16.41 11.93
CA LEU A 150 -12.57 14.96 11.87
C LEU A 150 -13.30 14.38 13.09
N ASN A 151 -14.07 13.32 12.90
CA ASN A 151 -14.67 12.52 13.97
C ASN A 151 -13.67 11.44 14.44
N ASP A 152 -13.97 10.77 15.56
CA ASP A 152 -13.02 9.82 16.17
C ASP A 152 -12.72 8.61 15.28
N GLU A 153 -13.69 8.18 14.45
CA GLU A 153 -13.49 7.09 13.49
C GLU A 153 -12.60 7.53 12.33
N GLU A 154 -12.75 8.77 11.84
CA GLU A 154 -11.93 9.34 10.77
C GLU A 154 -10.48 9.48 11.24
N LEU A 155 -10.24 9.97 12.46
CA LEU A 155 -8.89 9.97 13.04
C LEU A 155 -8.33 8.55 13.21
N ALA A 156 -9.16 7.59 13.65
CA ALA A 156 -8.74 6.20 13.73
C ALA A 156 -8.37 5.66 12.35
N ALA A 157 -9.11 5.99 11.29
CA ALA A 157 -8.81 5.58 9.93
C ALA A 157 -7.42 6.01 9.47
N TYR A 158 -6.98 7.24 9.78
CA TYR A 158 -5.61 7.70 9.53
C TYR A 158 -4.58 6.86 10.30
N VAL A 159 -4.82 6.57 11.58
CA VAL A 159 -3.91 5.71 12.37
C VAL A 159 -3.78 4.32 11.75
N PHE A 160 -4.90 3.71 11.33
CA PHE A 160 -4.88 2.39 10.71
C PHE A 160 -4.21 2.41 9.33
N HIS A 161 -4.38 3.47 8.54
CA HIS A 161 -3.69 3.64 7.26
C HIS A 161 -2.16 3.61 7.48
N GLU A 162 -1.65 4.39 8.43
CA GLU A 162 -0.22 4.41 8.74
C GLU A 162 0.31 3.06 9.28
N ILE A 163 -0.48 2.36 10.10
CA ILE A 163 -0.14 0.99 10.53
C ILE A 163 -0.09 0.04 9.33
N GLY A 164 -0.98 0.22 8.36
CA GLY A 164 -1.02 -0.53 7.11
C GLY A 164 0.28 -0.43 6.32
N HIS A 165 0.95 0.73 6.31
CA HIS A 165 2.28 0.86 5.71
C HIS A 165 3.32 -0.03 6.38
N VAL A 166 3.35 -0.09 7.72
CA VAL A 166 4.30 -0.94 8.46
C VAL A 166 4.01 -2.41 8.22
N PHE A 167 2.74 -2.78 8.23
CA PHE A 167 2.31 -4.16 8.01
C PHE A 167 2.71 -4.65 6.60
N THR A 168 2.35 -3.87 5.57
CA THR A 168 2.71 -4.14 4.17
C THR A 168 4.23 -4.23 4.02
N TYR A 169 4.96 -3.31 4.63
CA TYR A 169 6.41 -3.31 4.58
C TYR A 169 7.02 -4.59 5.18
N TYR A 170 6.52 -5.10 6.30
CA TYR A 170 6.99 -6.37 6.88
C TYR A 170 6.58 -7.60 6.09
N GLU A 171 5.37 -7.63 5.55
CA GLU A 171 4.92 -8.70 4.67
C GLU A 171 5.91 -8.87 3.50
N MET A 172 6.31 -7.75 2.92
CA MET A 172 7.18 -7.76 1.75
C MET A 172 8.63 -8.13 2.11
N ILE A 173 9.11 -7.75 3.31
CA ILE A 173 10.37 -8.27 3.85
C ILE A 173 10.32 -9.77 4.07
N ALA A 174 9.24 -10.28 4.66
CA ALA A 174 9.04 -11.71 4.88
C ALA A 174 9.05 -12.46 3.54
N LYS A 175 8.23 -12.03 2.57
CA LYS A 175 8.13 -12.64 1.23
C LYS A 175 9.47 -12.66 0.48
N THR A 176 10.21 -11.54 0.51
CA THR A 176 11.54 -11.43 -0.10
C THR A 176 12.57 -12.32 0.57
N THR A 177 12.54 -12.39 1.91
CA THR A 177 13.49 -13.17 2.68
C THR A 177 13.24 -14.67 2.49
N SER A 178 11.98 -15.10 2.56
CA SER A 178 11.57 -16.48 2.31
C SER A 178 11.90 -16.92 0.89
N THR A 179 11.70 -16.06 -0.11
CA THR A 179 12.16 -16.25 -1.49
C THR A 179 13.65 -16.56 -1.57
N ASN A 180 14.50 -15.76 -0.91
CA ASN A 180 15.94 -15.96 -0.92
C ASN A 180 16.34 -17.29 -0.26
N TYR A 181 15.64 -17.70 0.79
CA TYR A 181 15.85 -19.01 1.42
C TYR A 181 15.40 -20.17 0.53
N ILE A 182 14.31 -20.03 -0.22
CA ILE A 182 13.88 -21.03 -1.21
C ILE A 182 14.98 -21.19 -2.25
N ILE A 183 15.42 -20.10 -2.89
CA ILE A 183 16.49 -20.16 -3.91
C ILE A 183 17.72 -20.84 -3.33
N ARG A 184 18.18 -20.43 -2.15
CA ARG A 184 19.36 -21.00 -1.51
C ARG A 184 19.18 -22.50 -1.22
N GLY A 185 18.06 -22.88 -0.61
CA GLY A 185 17.76 -24.28 -0.28
C GLY A 185 17.64 -25.16 -1.52
N THR A 186 17.04 -24.64 -2.60
CA THR A 186 16.99 -25.31 -3.90
C THR A 186 18.39 -25.50 -4.48
N LEU A 187 19.25 -24.48 -4.46
CA LEU A 187 20.62 -24.59 -4.96
C LEU A 187 21.47 -25.57 -4.15
N GLU A 188 21.32 -25.60 -2.81
CA GLU A 188 22.02 -26.57 -1.95
C GLU A 188 21.53 -28.01 -2.21
N GLN A 189 20.23 -28.21 -2.44
CA GLN A 189 19.68 -29.53 -2.81
C GLN A 189 20.08 -29.96 -4.24
N LEU A 190 20.28 -29.01 -5.16
CA LEU A 190 20.83 -29.30 -6.49
C LEU A 190 22.26 -29.81 -6.43
N ASP A 191 23.09 -29.29 -5.53
CA ASP A 191 24.48 -29.77 -5.35
C ASP A 191 24.54 -31.23 -4.84
N THR A 192 23.44 -31.75 -4.27
CA THR A 192 23.35 -33.11 -3.69
C THR A 192 22.48 -34.08 -4.50
N SER A 193 21.74 -33.61 -5.50
CA SER A 193 20.88 -34.44 -6.34
C SER A 193 21.58 -34.76 -7.66
N SER A 194 22.02 -36.01 -7.81
CA SER A 194 22.75 -36.48 -8.99
C SER A 194 21.86 -36.97 -10.14
N ASP A 195 20.57 -37.18 -9.89
CA ASP A 195 19.63 -37.74 -10.87
C ASP A 195 18.63 -36.67 -11.37
N ARG A 196 18.47 -36.58 -12.70
CA ARG A 196 17.53 -35.69 -13.40
C ARG A 196 16.12 -35.78 -12.81
N LYS A 197 15.66 -36.99 -12.47
CA LYS A 197 14.34 -37.22 -11.88
C LYS A 197 14.18 -36.53 -10.52
N GLN A 198 15.23 -36.49 -9.72
CA GLN A 198 15.25 -35.82 -8.42
C GLN A 198 15.24 -34.29 -8.58
N ARG A 199 15.94 -33.76 -9.59
CA ARG A 199 15.94 -32.32 -9.92
C ARG A 199 14.54 -31.85 -10.34
N ILE A 200 13.86 -32.62 -11.19
CA ILE A 200 12.46 -32.31 -11.59
C ILE A 200 11.53 -32.33 -10.38
N GLN A 201 11.66 -33.33 -9.50
CA GLN A 201 10.83 -33.38 -8.29
C GLN A 201 11.10 -32.19 -7.36
N LEU A 202 12.37 -31.80 -7.20
CA LEU A 202 12.76 -30.62 -6.44
C LEU A 202 12.11 -29.35 -6.99
N TYR A 203 12.09 -29.17 -8.32
CA TYR A 203 11.44 -28.00 -8.92
C TYR A 203 9.92 -28.03 -8.75
N LYS A 204 9.26 -29.17 -8.87
CA LYS A 204 7.82 -29.29 -8.59
C LYS A 204 7.49 -28.94 -7.13
N ASP A 205 8.35 -29.35 -6.21
CA ASP A 205 8.19 -29.00 -4.80
C ASP A 205 8.33 -27.47 -4.64
N VAL A 206 9.31 -26.83 -5.30
CA VAL A 206 9.47 -25.37 -5.32
C VAL A 206 8.26 -24.67 -5.91
N GLU A 207 7.72 -25.12 -7.05
CA GLU A 207 6.50 -24.56 -7.66
C GLU A 207 5.32 -24.64 -6.69
N SER A 208 5.11 -25.80 -6.07
CA SER A 208 4.04 -26.01 -5.10
C SER A 208 4.19 -25.16 -3.85
N ILE A 209 5.41 -24.94 -3.37
CA ILE A 209 5.68 -24.23 -2.12
C ILE A 209 5.67 -22.72 -2.33
N ALA A 210 6.29 -22.27 -3.41
CA ALA A 210 6.41 -20.85 -3.72
C ALA A 210 5.17 -20.31 -4.44
N GLY A 211 4.30 -21.19 -4.97
CA GLY A 211 3.15 -20.80 -5.78
C GLY A 211 3.55 -20.24 -7.15
N LEU A 212 4.65 -20.73 -7.71
CA LEU A 212 5.26 -20.18 -8.93
C LEU A 212 5.16 -21.16 -10.08
N ASP A 213 5.05 -20.62 -11.30
CA ASP A 213 5.29 -21.36 -12.54
C ASP A 213 6.75 -21.15 -12.98
N LEU A 214 7.56 -22.20 -12.88
CA LEU A 214 8.96 -22.17 -13.33
C LEU A 214 9.08 -22.44 -14.84
N GLY A 215 7.98 -22.78 -15.51
CA GLY A 215 7.91 -23.07 -16.94
C GLY A 215 8.34 -24.50 -17.25
N ASN A 216 9.21 -24.67 -18.25
CA ASN A 216 9.62 -26.01 -18.68
C ASN A 216 10.64 -26.63 -17.71
N LEU A 217 10.14 -27.42 -16.76
CA LEU A 217 10.95 -28.11 -15.75
C LEU A 217 11.97 -29.08 -16.34
N ASP A 218 11.69 -29.66 -17.51
CA ASP A 218 12.61 -30.57 -18.19
C ASP A 218 13.86 -29.80 -18.67
N GLU A 219 13.68 -28.64 -19.29
CA GLU A 219 14.80 -27.77 -19.69
C GLU A 219 15.59 -27.28 -18.48
N LEU A 220 14.90 -26.93 -17.39
CA LEU A 220 15.53 -26.49 -16.14
C LEU A 220 16.35 -27.61 -15.48
N ALA A 221 15.89 -28.85 -15.54
CA ALA A 221 16.59 -30.02 -15.02
C ALA A 221 17.81 -30.42 -15.87
N ASP A 222 17.82 -30.04 -17.14
CA ASP A 222 18.94 -30.25 -18.07
C ASP A 222 20.01 -29.15 -17.95
N LEU A 223 19.72 -28.02 -17.29
CA LEU A 223 20.72 -27.01 -16.94
C LEU A 223 21.68 -27.53 -15.87
N ASN A 224 22.89 -27.90 -16.27
CA ASN A 224 23.99 -28.26 -15.35
C ASN A 224 24.72 -27.05 -14.76
N ASP A 225 24.37 -25.83 -15.17
CA ASP A 225 24.95 -24.61 -14.62
C ASP A 225 24.11 -24.08 -13.44
N ARG A 226 24.70 -24.18 -12.24
CA ARG A 226 24.15 -23.62 -11.00
C ARG A 226 23.77 -22.15 -11.13
N LYS A 227 24.56 -21.35 -11.86
CA LYS A 227 24.27 -19.92 -12.06
C LYS A 227 23.04 -19.74 -12.94
N ALA A 228 22.91 -20.51 -14.01
CA ALA A 228 21.75 -20.44 -14.90
C ALA A 228 20.45 -20.80 -14.16
N VAL A 229 20.47 -21.84 -13.31
CA VAL A 229 19.32 -22.19 -12.48
C VAL A 229 19.01 -21.09 -11.45
N ALA A 230 20.03 -20.55 -10.77
CA ALA A 230 19.84 -19.46 -9.83
C ALA A 230 19.24 -18.21 -10.50
N ILE A 231 19.75 -17.83 -11.68
CA ILE A 231 19.25 -16.70 -12.46
C ILE A 231 17.80 -16.95 -12.89
N THR A 232 17.48 -18.17 -13.33
CA THR A 232 16.12 -18.52 -13.75
C THR A 232 15.15 -18.47 -12.57
N LEU A 233 15.52 -19.03 -11.42
CA LEU A 233 14.70 -18.95 -10.20
C LEU A 233 14.50 -17.50 -9.75
N VAL A 234 15.58 -16.71 -9.70
CA VAL A 234 15.51 -15.28 -9.35
C VAL A 234 14.64 -14.52 -10.35
N ASP A 235 14.82 -14.71 -11.65
CA ASP A 235 14.04 -14.04 -12.70
C ASP A 235 12.55 -14.42 -12.62
N ARG A 236 12.23 -15.70 -12.39
CA ARG A 236 10.84 -16.16 -12.24
C ARG A 236 10.20 -15.64 -10.97
N ILE A 237 10.92 -15.65 -9.84
CA ILE A 237 10.38 -15.14 -8.57
C ILE A 237 10.27 -13.62 -8.61
N ASP A 238 11.26 -12.91 -9.16
CA ASP A 238 11.22 -11.45 -9.35
C ASP A 238 10.08 -11.08 -10.31
N LYS A 239 9.90 -11.81 -11.42
CA LYS A 239 8.75 -11.63 -12.31
C LYS A 239 7.43 -11.93 -11.63
N SER A 240 7.27 -13.03 -10.89
CA SER A 240 6.02 -13.33 -10.18
C SER A 240 5.72 -12.28 -9.11
N THR A 241 6.73 -11.88 -8.35
CA THR A 241 6.59 -10.81 -7.35
C THR A 241 6.22 -9.48 -8.01
N ARG A 242 6.79 -9.17 -9.19
CA ARG A 242 6.41 -8.00 -9.98
C ARG A 242 5.06 -8.13 -10.69
N GLN A 243 4.61 -9.34 -11.01
CA GLN A 243 3.37 -9.60 -11.75
C GLN A 243 2.17 -9.70 -10.81
N GLU A 244 2.31 -10.36 -9.66
CA GLU A 244 1.34 -10.35 -8.55
C GLU A 244 1.11 -8.94 -8.00
N ILE A 245 2.13 -8.08 -8.10
CA ILE A 245 2.14 -6.72 -7.55
C ILE A 245 2.16 -5.68 -8.70
N SER A 246 1.65 -6.04 -9.89
CA SER A 246 1.49 -5.17 -11.06
C SER A 246 2.63 -4.14 -11.25
N TYR A 247 3.71 -4.61 -11.87
CA TYR A 247 4.85 -3.87 -12.43
C TYR A 247 5.04 -2.41 -11.97
N SER A 248 5.98 -2.23 -11.04
CA SER A 248 6.53 -0.94 -10.59
C SER A 248 5.65 -0.09 -9.65
N GLU A 249 4.71 -0.66 -8.89
CA GLU A 249 3.93 0.08 -7.88
C GLU A 249 4.44 -0.07 -6.42
N TYR A 250 5.72 -0.45 -6.26
CA TYR A 250 6.54 0.19 -5.22
C TYR A 250 6.81 1.69 -5.51
N ASP A 251 6.26 2.19 -6.60
CA ASP A 251 5.74 3.54 -6.73
C ASP A 251 4.60 3.74 -5.72
N THR A 252 4.92 4.35 -4.57
CA THR A 252 4.03 5.12 -3.68
C THR A 252 2.53 4.72 -3.67
N THR A 253 1.79 5.00 -4.74
CA THR A 253 0.42 4.56 -5.04
C THR A 253 0.05 3.13 -4.62
N GLY A 254 0.88 2.11 -4.88
CA GLY A 254 0.58 0.74 -4.49
C GLY A 254 0.63 0.54 -2.97
N ALA A 255 1.62 1.15 -2.31
CA ALA A 255 1.75 1.14 -0.85
C ALA A 255 0.62 1.92 -0.15
N GLU A 256 0.19 3.04 -0.74
CA GLU A 256 -1.00 3.80 -0.30
C GLU A 256 -2.26 2.95 -0.42
N SER A 257 -2.43 2.23 -1.53
CA SER A 257 -3.59 1.37 -1.70
C SER A 257 -3.62 0.20 -0.70
N LEU A 258 -2.47 -0.42 -0.38
CA LEU A 258 -2.42 -1.51 0.60
C LEU A 258 -2.68 -0.99 2.02
N ALA A 259 -2.22 0.23 2.34
CA ALA A 259 -2.55 0.90 3.59
C ALA A 259 -4.05 1.21 3.72
N ASP A 260 -4.68 1.70 2.64
CA ASP A 260 -6.14 1.87 2.59
C ASP A 260 -6.89 0.56 2.78
N GLN A 261 -6.42 -0.53 2.15
CA GLN A 261 -7.01 -1.84 2.33
C GLN A 261 -6.92 -2.30 3.78
N TYR A 262 -5.77 -2.11 4.45
CA TYR A 262 -5.61 -2.46 5.85
C TYR A 262 -6.63 -1.73 6.74
N ALA A 263 -6.83 -0.43 6.53
CA ALA A 263 -7.83 0.35 7.26
C ALA A 263 -9.27 -0.09 6.92
N ALA A 264 -9.58 -0.28 5.64
CA ALA A 264 -10.90 -0.71 5.18
C ALA A 264 -11.31 -2.07 5.77
N ARG A 265 -10.37 -3.02 5.83
CA ARG A 265 -10.60 -4.37 6.36
C ARG A 265 -10.74 -4.43 7.88
N HIS A 266 -10.32 -3.38 8.58
CA HIS A 266 -10.65 -3.16 10.00
C HIS A 266 -12.01 -2.49 10.21
N GLY A 267 -12.80 -2.28 9.14
CA GLY A 267 -14.13 -1.67 9.22
C GLY A 267 -14.08 -0.15 9.37
N LEU A 268 -13.07 0.50 8.79
CA LEU A 268 -12.89 1.96 8.74
C LEU A 268 -12.97 2.51 7.31
N ALA A 269 -13.52 1.75 6.35
CA ALA A 269 -13.58 2.14 4.94
C ALA A 269 -14.31 3.48 4.73
N LEU A 270 -15.53 3.63 5.28
CA LEU A 270 -16.30 4.86 5.18
C LEU A 270 -15.58 6.03 5.86
N ALA A 271 -15.12 5.82 7.10
CA ALA A 271 -14.39 6.83 7.87
C ALA A 271 -13.11 7.30 7.15
N LEU A 272 -12.40 6.41 6.45
CA LEU A 272 -11.25 6.77 5.65
C LEU A 272 -11.66 7.66 4.48
N VAL A 273 -12.71 7.29 3.74
CA VAL A 273 -13.21 8.08 2.60
C VAL A 273 -13.69 9.46 3.05
N THR A 274 -14.50 9.55 4.10
CA THR A 274 -15.04 10.82 4.58
C THR A 274 -13.96 11.71 5.20
N GLY A 275 -13.00 11.13 5.91
CA GLY A 275 -11.83 11.85 6.44
C GLY A 275 -10.98 12.45 5.32
N LEU A 276 -10.65 11.64 4.31
CA LEU A 276 -9.92 12.08 3.11
C LEU A 276 -10.69 13.15 2.35
N ASP A 277 -12.00 13.02 2.18
CA ASP A 277 -12.86 13.99 1.52
C ASP A 277 -12.78 15.36 2.20
N LYS A 278 -12.97 15.41 3.52
CA LYS A 278 -12.90 16.65 4.32
C LYS A 278 -11.56 17.35 4.21
N VAL A 279 -10.46 16.61 4.40
CA VAL A 279 -9.10 17.17 4.31
C VAL A 279 -8.80 17.63 2.88
N SER A 280 -9.19 16.84 1.88
CA SER A 280 -8.92 17.13 0.47
C SER A 280 -9.69 18.34 -0.05
N ARG A 281 -10.89 18.61 0.47
CA ARG A 281 -11.64 19.83 0.14
C ARG A 281 -10.93 21.08 0.64
N VAL A 282 -10.44 21.05 1.89
CA VAL A 282 -9.76 22.21 2.49
C VAL A 282 -8.36 22.42 1.92
N SER A 283 -7.67 21.36 1.51
CA SER A 283 -6.39 21.47 0.80
C SER A 283 -6.53 21.92 -0.66
N GLY A 284 -7.76 22.11 -1.16
CA GLY A 284 -8.02 22.59 -2.51
C GLY A 284 -7.77 21.53 -3.59
N ASN A 285 -8.01 20.26 -3.29
CA ASN A 285 -7.74 19.17 -4.22
C ASN A 285 -8.51 19.38 -5.56
N PRO A 286 -7.81 19.33 -6.71
CA PRO A 286 -8.40 19.50 -8.03
C PRO A 286 -9.64 18.66 -8.34
N SER A 287 -9.76 17.48 -7.72
CA SER A 287 -10.85 16.53 -7.94
C SER A 287 -12.23 17.10 -7.60
N PHE A 288 -12.31 18.07 -6.69
CA PHE A 288 -13.57 18.72 -6.31
C PHE A 288 -13.98 19.88 -7.23
N LEU A 289 -13.10 20.28 -8.15
CA LEU A 289 -13.41 21.32 -9.12
C LEU A 289 -14.06 20.69 -10.36
N ALA A 290 -15.14 21.31 -10.83
CA ALA A 290 -15.76 20.93 -12.09
C ALA A 290 -14.73 20.96 -13.23
N THR A 291 -14.80 20.01 -14.17
CA THR A 291 -13.85 19.89 -15.28
C THR A 291 -13.71 21.18 -16.07
N ARG A 292 -14.82 21.90 -16.31
CA ARG A 292 -14.79 23.20 -16.98
C ARG A 292 -13.98 24.24 -16.21
N THR A 293 -14.19 24.33 -14.90
CA THR A 293 -13.44 25.24 -14.01
C THR A 293 -11.95 24.89 -14.03
N GLN A 294 -11.59 23.60 -13.94
CA GLN A 294 -10.21 23.15 -14.07
C GLN A 294 -9.58 23.56 -15.40
N VAL A 295 -10.29 23.37 -16.51
CA VAL A 295 -9.83 23.77 -17.84
C VAL A 295 -9.62 25.27 -17.91
N PHE A 296 -10.55 26.08 -17.41
CA PHE A 296 -10.41 27.55 -17.40
C PHE A 296 -9.27 28.03 -16.50
N VAL A 297 -9.08 27.45 -15.31
CA VAL A 297 -7.94 27.76 -14.43
C VAL A 297 -6.63 27.44 -15.14
N LYS A 298 -6.52 26.26 -15.76
CA LYS A 298 -5.33 25.89 -16.54
C LYS A 298 -5.08 26.85 -17.69
N ILE A 299 -6.11 27.17 -18.50
CA ILE A 299 -5.99 28.14 -19.60
C ILE A 299 -5.56 29.51 -19.06
N GLY A 300 -6.13 29.98 -17.95
CA GLY A 300 -5.75 31.23 -17.30
C GLY A 300 -4.28 31.26 -16.90
N VAL A 301 -3.79 30.22 -16.23
CA VAL A 301 -2.37 30.11 -15.83
C VAL A 301 -1.46 30.06 -17.06
N TYR A 302 -1.74 29.22 -18.06
CA TYR A 302 -0.90 29.13 -19.25
C TYR A 302 -0.93 30.42 -20.10
N SER A 303 -2.10 31.05 -20.25
CA SER A 303 -2.23 32.31 -21.00
C SER A 303 -1.50 33.46 -20.31
N THR A 304 -1.62 33.60 -18.99
CA THR A 304 -0.86 34.61 -18.22
C THR A 304 0.64 34.40 -18.30
N MET A 305 1.11 33.15 -18.22
CA MET A 305 2.53 32.83 -18.41
C MET A 305 3.01 33.18 -19.84
N LEU A 306 2.22 32.86 -20.87
CA LEU A 306 2.53 33.22 -22.26
C LEU A 306 2.57 34.73 -22.48
N VAL A 307 1.59 35.47 -21.96
CA VAL A 307 1.56 36.94 -22.02
C VAL A 307 2.77 37.54 -21.30
N THR A 308 3.12 37.01 -20.13
CA THR A 308 4.32 37.46 -19.38
C THR A 308 5.61 37.22 -20.17
N ALA A 309 5.72 36.07 -20.85
CA ALA A 309 6.84 35.77 -21.75
C ALA A 309 6.90 36.69 -22.98
N MET A 310 5.77 37.18 -23.49
CA MET A 310 5.71 38.14 -24.59
C MET A 310 6.01 39.57 -24.16
N VAL A 311 5.50 40.01 -23.01
CA VAL A 311 5.64 41.41 -22.52
C VAL A 311 7.03 41.65 -21.91
N LEU A 312 7.60 40.66 -21.22
CA LEU A 312 8.90 40.78 -20.56
C LEU A 312 9.85 39.67 -21.05
N PRO A 313 10.26 39.65 -22.33
CA PRO A 313 10.95 38.50 -22.92
C PRO A 313 12.26 38.11 -22.22
N ILE A 314 13.00 39.08 -21.67
CA ILE A 314 14.27 38.82 -20.95
C ILE A 314 14.02 38.00 -19.66
N VAL A 315 12.86 38.15 -19.02
CA VAL A 315 12.53 37.50 -17.73
C VAL A 315 11.51 36.39 -17.91
N GLY A 316 10.46 36.64 -18.68
CA GLY A 316 9.33 35.75 -18.89
C GLY A 316 9.65 34.53 -19.77
N LEU A 317 10.51 34.66 -20.80
CA LEU A 317 10.92 33.47 -21.58
C LEU A 317 11.70 32.50 -20.68
N PRO A 318 12.78 32.88 -19.96
CA PRO A 318 13.48 31.97 -19.05
C PRO A 318 12.57 31.32 -18.00
N ILE A 319 11.62 32.05 -17.41
CA ILE A 319 10.67 31.50 -16.44
C ILE A 319 9.76 30.46 -17.10
N LEU A 320 9.24 30.74 -18.30
CA LEU A 320 8.40 29.80 -19.04
C LEU A 320 9.17 28.55 -19.45
N THR A 321 10.39 28.69 -19.98
CA THR A 321 11.24 27.54 -20.33
C THR A 321 11.61 26.72 -19.10
N LEU A 322 11.98 27.37 -17.99
CA LEU A 322 12.28 26.67 -16.73
C LEU A 322 11.05 25.93 -16.20
N PHE A 323 9.87 26.57 -16.21
CA PHE A 323 8.63 25.94 -15.78
C PHE A 323 8.26 24.73 -16.64
N LEU A 324 8.33 24.86 -17.97
CA LEU A 324 8.06 23.77 -18.90
C LEU A 324 9.11 22.66 -18.77
N ALA A 325 10.39 23.01 -18.61
CA ALA A 325 11.47 22.06 -18.40
C ALA A 325 11.30 21.28 -17.09
N VAL A 326 10.99 21.96 -15.98
CA VAL A 326 10.69 21.33 -14.68
C VAL A 326 9.44 20.46 -14.79
N ARG A 327 8.36 20.92 -15.41
CA ARG A 327 7.15 20.11 -15.62
C ARG A 327 7.40 18.88 -16.47
N THR A 328 8.19 19.02 -17.54
CA THR A 328 8.54 17.91 -18.43
C THR A 328 9.48 16.93 -17.72
N LEU A 329 10.46 17.44 -16.97
CA LEU A 329 11.33 16.63 -16.13
C LEU A 329 10.50 15.86 -15.09
N VAL A 330 9.63 16.53 -14.35
CA VAL A 330 8.71 15.89 -13.39
C VAL A 330 7.76 14.91 -14.08
N ALA A 331 7.30 15.12 -15.32
CA ALA A 331 6.48 14.14 -16.03
C ALA A 331 7.29 12.91 -16.51
N LEU A 332 8.56 13.11 -16.84
CA LEU A 332 9.48 12.06 -17.29
C LEU A 332 10.01 11.23 -16.13
N THR A 333 10.38 11.90 -15.02
CA THR A 333 11.02 11.30 -13.85
C THR A 333 10.04 11.03 -12.72
N GLY A 334 8.92 11.74 -12.70
CA GLY A 334 7.88 11.60 -11.68
C GLY A 334 7.19 10.27 -11.84
N VAL A 335 7.28 9.52 -10.76
CA VAL A 335 6.42 8.41 -10.45
C VAL A 335 5.21 9.05 -9.72
N GLN A 336 3.99 8.68 -10.10
CA GLN A 336 2.82 9.43 -9.63
C GLN A 336 2.61 9.05 -8.16
N GLU A 337 2.93 9.99 -7.25
CA GLU A 337 3.05 9.66 -5.83
C GLU A 337 1.74 9.16 -5.18
N TYR A 338 0.60 9.47 -5.79
CA TYR A 338 -0.71 9.06 -5.32
C TYR A 338 -1.66 8.82 -6.50
N ASP A 339 -2.56 7.86 -6.33
CA ASP A 339 -3.74 7.77 -7.19
C ASP A 339 -4.67 8.97 -7.00
N GLU A 340 -5.38 9.32 -8.07
CA GLU A 340 -6.45 10.32 -7.97
C GLU A 340 -7.51 9.83 -6.98
N LEU A 341 -8.06 10.75 -6.17
CA LEU A 341 -9.07 10.43 -5.15
C LEU A 341 -10.22 9.53 -5.63
N PRO A 342 -10.78 9.70 -6.84
CA PRO A 342 -11.84 8.81 -7.34
C PRO A 342 -11.41 7.34 -7.41
N GLN A 343 -10.18 7.08 -7.85
CA GLN A 343 -9.64 5.71 -7.96
C GLN A 343 -9.41 5.10 -6.58
N ARG A 344 -8.89 5.92 -5.65
CA ARG A 344 -8.70 5.53 -4.24
C ARG A 344 -10.03 5.14 -3.58
N TYR A 345 -11.07 5.96 -3.75
CA TYR A 345 -12.40 5.68 -3.20
C TYR A 345 -13.04 4.42 -3.79
N LYS A 346 -12.92 4.21 -5.12
CA LYS A 346 -13.39 2.97 -5.78
C LYS A 346 -12.71 1.72 -5.20
N ARG A 347 -11.40 1.75 -4.99
CA ARG A 347 -10.71 0.60 -4.37
C ARG A 347 -11.12 0.36 -2.93
N ILE A 348 -11.29 1.40 -2.13
CA ILE A 348 -11.81 1.26 -0.75
C ILE A 348 -13.22 0.66 -0.78
N ARG A 349 -14.07 1.11 -1.70
CA ARG A 349 -15.40 0.51 -1.95
C ARG A 349 -15.30 -0.97 -2.30
N HIS A 350 -14.37 -1.37 -3.18
CA HIS A 350 -14.19 -2.77 -3.57
C HIS A 350 -13.88 -3.66 -2.34
N GLN A 351 -13.11 -3.16 -1.37
CA GLN A 351 -12.85 -3.90 -0.12
C GLN A 351 -14.14 -4.17 0.67
N LEU A 352 -15.09 -3.22 0.70
CA LEU A 352 -16.38 -3.46 1.35
C LEU A 352 -17.20 -4.52 0.61
N VAL A 353 -17.18 -4.53 -0.72
CA VAL A 353 -17.86 -5.55 -1.54
C VAL A 353 -17.27 -6.93 -1.28
N ASP A 354 -15.95 -7.04 -1.17
CA ASP A 354 -15.29 -8.31 -0.82
C ASP A 354 -15.60 -8.76 0.60
N GLY A 355 -15.66 -7.83 1.55
CA GLY A 355 -16.14 -8.09 2.91
C GLY A 355 -17.57 -8.63 2.90
N LEU A 356 -18.47 -8.03 2.12
CA LEU A 356 -19.87 -8.43 2.01
C LEU A 356 -20.02 -9.89 1.53
N LYS A 357 -19.14 -10.38 0.66
CA LYS A 357 -19.12 -11.78 0.20
C LYS A 357 -18.78 -12.77 1.31
N LYS A 358 -18.04 -12.34 2.33
CA LYS A 358 -17.57 -13.18 3.45
C LYS A 358 -18.51 -13.12 4.66
N VAL A 359 -19.32 -12.08 4.78
CA VAL A 359 -20.22 -11.86 5.92
C VAL A 359 -21.42 -12.80 5.87
N LYS A 360 -21.71 -13.44 7.02
CA LYS A 360 -22.92 -14.25 7.23
C LYS A 360 -23.98 -13.57 8.07
N ASP A 361 -23.59 -12.57 8.86
CA ASP A 361 -24.49 -11.81 9.74
C ASP A 361 -25.21 -10.70 8.95
N ASP A 362 -26.53 -10.77 8.90
CA ASP A 362 -27.35 -9.81 8.14
C ASP A 362 -27.24 -8.37 8.71
N THR A 363 -26.93 -8.21 10.00
CA THR A 363 -26.71 -6.88 10.63
C THR A 363 -25.44 -6.23 10.11
N ILE A 364 -24.36 -7.00 10.05
CA ILE A 364 -23.07 -6.54 9.50
C ILE A 364 -23.23 -6.29 8.00
N ALA A 365 -23.94 -7.16 7.28
CA ALA A 365 -24.21 -6.99 5.85
C ALA A 365 -24.99 -5.69 5.56
N LYS A 366 -26.01 -5.37 6.38
CA LYS A 366 -26.76 -4.10 6.29
C LYS A 366 -25.84 -2.89 6.52
N SER A 367 -24.98 -2.94 7.54
CA SER A 367 -24.01 -1.87 7.82
C SER A 367 -23.05 -1.65 6.64
N ILE A 368 -22.46 -2.72 6.10
CA ILE A 368 -21.55 -2.64 4.95
C ILE A 368 -22.26 -2.07 3.71
N THR A 369 -23.51 -2.47 3.47
CA THR A 369 -24.30 -1.97 2.33
C THR A 369 -24.59 -0.47 2.48
N ALA A 370 -24.90 -0.01 3.70
CA ALA A 370 -25.08 1.42 3.98
C ALA A 370 -23.78 2.22 3.82
N ASP A 371 -22.65 1.66 4.20
CA ASP A 371 -21.32 2.27 4.01
C ASP A 371 -20.98 2.38 2.53
N ILE A 372 -21.23 1.33 1.74
CA ILE A 372 -21.04 1.34 0.28
C ILE A 372 -21.87 2.47 -0.35
N ALA A 373 -23.15 2.61 0.01
CA ALA A 373 -24.01 3.65 -0.54
C ALA A 373 -23.50 5.07 -0.25
N GLN A 374 -22.91 5.29 0.92
CA GLN A 374 -22.30 6.59 1.28
C GLN A 374 -20.98 6.83 0.52
N ILE A 375 -20.17 5.79 0.34
CA ILE A 375 -18.95 5.91 -0.47
C ILE A 375 -19.30 6.19 -1.94
N ASP A 376 -20.36 5.59 -2.47
CA ASP A 376 -20.85 5.86 -3.83
C ASP A 376 -21.21 7.34 -4.01
N GLN A 377 -21.89 7.95 -3.01
CA GLN A 377 -22.15 9.38 -3.01
C GLN A 377 -20.88 10.24 -2.95
N ALA A 378 -19.84 9.79 -2.26
CA ALA A 378 -18.55 10.48 -2.23
C ALA A 378 -17.81 10.39 -3.57
N ILE A 379 -17.87 9.23 -4.24
CA ILE A 379 -17.29 9.01 -5.57
C ILE A 379 -17.94 9.93 -6.61
N GLU A 380 -19.26 10.10 -6.56
CA GLU A 380 -19.99 11.01 -7.47
C GLU A 380 -19.58 12.49 -7.34
N GLN A 381 -19.02 12.88 -6.19
CA GLN A 381 -18.63 14.26 -5.91
C GLN A 381 -17.19 14.59 -6.35
N VAL A 382 -16.41 13.59 -6.75
CA VAL A 382 -15.02 13.75 -7.18
C VAL A 382 -14.88 13.45 -8.67
N ASN A 383 -14.13 14.30 -9.36
CA ASN A 383 -13.88 14.19 -10.79
C ASN A 383 -12.46 13.70 -11.05
N GLU A 384 -12.31 12.76 -11.99
CA GLU A 384 -11.02 12.39 -12.55
C GLU A 384 -10.60 13.46 -13.58
N HIS A 385 -9.37 13.96 -13.46
CA HIS A 385 -8.86 15.02 -14.34
C HIS A 385 -7.60 14.55 -15.06
N PRO A 386 -7.74 13.74 -16.14
CA PRO A 386 -6.59 13.19 -16.82
C PRO A 386 -5.66 14.31 -17.29
N SER A 387 -4.39 14.22 -16.90
CA SER A 387 -3.38 15.16 -17.37
C SER A 387 -3.11 14.91 -18.87
N PHE A 388 -3.35 15.93 -19.70
CA PHE A 388 -3.07 15.86 -21.14
C PHE A 388 -1.60 15.52 -21.44
N ALA A 389 -0.68 16.02 -20.61
CA ALA A 389 0.74 15.65 -20.70
C ALA A 389 0.94 14.15 -20.42
N MET A 390 0.30 13.60 -19.39
CA MET A 390 0.34 12.15 -19.12
C MET A 390 -0.27 11.33 -20.25
N PHE A 391 -1.37 11.79 -20.86
CA PHE A 391 -1.96 11.14 -22.02
C PHE A 391 -0.97 11.01 -23.19
N ILE A 392 -0.25 12.09 -23.51
CA ILE A 392 0.78 12.07 -24.56
C ILE A 392 1.93 11.12 -24.17
N MET A 393 2.43 11.23 -22.94
CA MET A 393 3.56 10.41 -22.47
C MET A 393 3.23 8.92 -22.43
N ASN A 394 2.01 8.57 -22.01
CA ASN A 394 1.50 7.20 -22.01
C ASN A 394 1.30 6.64 -23.41
N HIS A 395 1.17 7.50 -24.43
CA HIS A 395 1.05 7.08 -25.82
C HIS A 395 2.40 6.94 -26.53
N LEU A 396 3.36 7.83 -26.21
CA LEU A 396 4.66 7.91 -26.88
C LEU A 396 5.75 7.02 -26.25
N ILE A 397 5.70 6.77 -24.93
CA ILE A 397 6.71 5.97 -24.23
C ILE A 397 6.21 4.52 -24.04
N PRO A 398 6.86 3.51 -24.67
CA PRO A 398 6.41 2.12 -24.60
C PRO A 398 6.32 1.55 -23.17
N SER A 399 7.26 1.90 -22.29
CA SER A 399 7.25 1.44 -20.89
C SER A 399 6.08 2.00 -20.09
N LYS A 400 5.79 3.30 -20.22
CA LYS A 400 4.63 3.96 -19.58
C LYS A 400 3.32 3.44 -20.15
N LYS A 401 3.26 3.15 -21.45
CA LYS A 401 2.10 2.51 -22.10
C LYS A 401 1.83 1.12 -21.53
N ALA A 402 2.86 0.30 -21.35
CA ALA A 402 2.73 -1.03 -20.76
C ALA A 402 2.25 -0.94 -19.30
N ALA A 403 2.84 -0.04 -18.49
CA ALA A 403 2.43 0.19 -17.11
C ALA A 403 0.96 0.66 -17.02
N SER A 404 0.56 1.66 -17.81
CA SER A 404 -0.82 2.14 -17.83
C SER A 404 -1.82 1.06 -18.25
N ARG A 405 -1.46 0.16 -19.17
CA ARG A 405 -2.30 -0.98 -19.55
C ARG A 405 -2.43 -2.01 -18.43
N SER A 406 -1.33 -2.31 -17.73
CA SER A 406 -1.34 -3.22 -16.58
C SER A 406 -2.25 -2.68 -15.47
N LYS A 407 -2.10 -1.39 -15.14
CA LYS A 407 -2.94 -0.71 -14.16
C LYS A 407 -4.42 -0.74 -14.54
N LEU A 408 -4.76 -0.38 -15.78
CA LEU A 408 -6.16 -0.44 -16.25
C LEU A 408 -6.72 -1.85 -16.21
N PHE A 409 -5.95 -2.84 -16.68
CA PHE A 409 -6.37 -4.24 -16.62
C PHE A 409 -6.63 -4.71 -15.18
N GLN A 410 -5.77 -4.34 -14.24
CA GLN A 410 -5.98 -4.63 -12.82
C GLN A 410 -7.25 -3.94 -12.29
N GLN A 411 -7.44 -2.65 -12.59
CA GLN A 411 -8.65 -1.92 -12.18
C GLN A 411 -9.92 -2.54 -12.78
N ASP A 412 -9.88 -3.01 -14.03
CA ASP A 412 -10.98 -3.72 -14.67
C ASP A 412 -11.27 -5.06 -13.97
N LEU A 413 -10.23 -5.83 -13.62
CA LEU A 413 -10.38 -7.05 -12.84
C LEU A 413 -10.99 -6.78 -11.46
N GLU A 414 -10.51 -5.76 -10.76
CA GLU A 414 -11.04 -5.34 -9.47
C GLU A 414 -12.52 -4.94 -9.58
N ALA A 415 -12.89 -4.16 -10.59
CA ALA A 415 -14.28 -3.77 -10.84
C ALA A 415 -15.18 -4.97 -11.21
N MET A 416 -14.67 -5.92 -12.00
CA MET A 416 -15.39 -7.15 -12.34
C MET A 416 -15.60 -8.06 -11.12
N LEU A 417 -14.60 -8.15 -10.23
CA LEU A 417 -14.72 -8.91 -8.99
C LEU A 417 -15.67 -8.21 -8.01
N ALA A 418 -15.62 -6.88 -7.90
CA ALA A 418 -16.48 -6.06 -7.05
C ALA A 418 -17.82 -5.67 -7.72
N ASN A 419 -18.41 -6.60 -8.48
CA ASN A 419 -19.59 -6.34 -9.29
C ASN A 419 -20.83 -5.93 -8.46
N ASP A 420 -21.46 -4.84 -8.89
CA ASP A 420 -22.70 -4.29 -8.31
C ASP A 420 -23.87 -5.29 -8.29
N LEU A 421 -23.87 -6.29 -9.17
CA LEU A 421 -24.88 -7.36 -9.16
C LEU A 421 -24.95 -8.08 -7.82
N PHE A 422 -23.79 -8.29 -7.17
CA PHE A 422 -23.75 -8.93 -5.86
C PHE A 422 -24.37 -8.04 -4.78
N ILE A 423 -24.08 -6.74 -4.81
CA ILE A 423 -24.63 -5.75 -3.89
C ILE A 423 -26.15 -5.70 -4.04
N LYS A 424 -26.66 -5.64 -5.29
CA LYS A 424 -28.10 -5.66 -5.57
C LYS A 424 -28.77 -6.95 -5.11
N ALA A 425 -28.13 -8.10 -5.24
CA ALA A 425 -28.66 -9.37 -4.73
C ALA A 425 -28.79 -9.35 -3.19
N VAL A 426 -27.80 -8.79 -2.49
CA VAL A 426 -27.84 -8.65 -1.03
C VAL A 426 -28.91 -7.64 -0.59
N GLU A 427 -29.01 -6.48 -1.25
CA GLU A 427 -30.07 -5.49 -1.02
C GLU A 427 -31.47 -6.12 -1.17
N LEU A 428 -31.70 -6.90 -2.23
CA LEU A 428 -32.96 -7.61 -2.46
C LEU A 428 -33.27 -8.64 -1.36
N LYS A 429 -32.26 -9.36 -0.85
CA LYS A 429 -32.44 -10.28 0.28
C LYS A 429 -32.86 -9.51 1.54
N GLN A 430 -32.32 -8.32 1.76
CA GLN A 430 -32.61 -7.49 2.93
C GLN A 430 -34.01 -6.86 2.90
N VAL A 431 -34.60 -6.66 1.72
CA VAL A 431 -35.98 -6.14 1.55
C VAL A 431 -37.05 -7.22 1.72
N ASN A 432 -36.69 -8.50 1.52
CA ASN A 432 -37.60 -9.64 1.62
C ASN A 432 -37.64 -10.30 3.02
N VAL A 433 -37.02 -9.67 4.03
CA VAL A 433 -37.06 -10.04 5.46
C VAL A 433 -37.65 -8.86 6.22
#